data_AF-A0A0N0D1B4-F1
#
_entry.id   AF-A0A0N0D1B4-F1
#
_cell.length_a   1.000
_cell.length_b   1.000
_cell.length_c   1.000
_cell.angle_alpha   90.00
_cell.angle_beta   90.00
_cell.angle_gamma   90.00
#
_symmetry.space_group_name_H-M   'P 1'
#
loop_
_entity.id
_entity.type
_entity.pdbx_description
1 polymer ?
#
loop_
_entity_poly.entity_id
_entity_poly.type
_entity_poly.pdbx_seq_one_letter_code
_entity_poly.pdbx_strand_id
1 'polypeptide(L)'
;MLVDDIGNELLNRQHRKKSGNWKSGRLIVETSPNNYQVWIHASRYLSIDEKIHWLKRLHSDPGATPKNRWGRCPGFRNRKLKHKDINGGYPLSKLIWVDWKEKADIPYISSLSQRISVSKKSLTRSVYERGNESSTDFAYT
;
A
#
# COMPACT_ATOMS: atom_id res chain seq x y z
N MET A 1 5.96 -3.43 -5.74
CA MET A 1 4.57 -3.55 -5.24
C MET A 1 4.26 -2.37 -4.34
N LEU A 2 2.99 -2.03 -4.16
CA LEU A 2 2.54 -0.93 -3.30
C LEU A 2 1.81 -1.50 -2.09
N VAL A 3 2.30 -1.18 -0.90
CA VAL A 3 1.64 -1.44 0.39
C VAL A 3 0.90 -0.17 0.77
N ASP A 4 -0.41 -0.28 0.95
CA ASP A 4 -1.32 0.87 1.10
C ASP A 4 -1.95 0.92 2.49
N ASP A 5 -2.36 2.12 2.90
CA ASP A 5 -3.04 2.41 4.18
C ASP A 5 -2.27 1.97 5.44
N ILE A 6 -0.98 2.29 5.51
CA ILE A 6 -0.12 1.92 6.65
C ILE A 6 -0.06 3.07 7.67
N GLY A 7 -0.26 2.76 8.95
CA GLY A 7 -0.02 3.71 10.05
C GLY A 7 1.45 3.80 10.48
N ASN A 8 1.80 4.85 11.24
CA ASN A 8 3.19 5.12 11.67
C ASN A 8 3.83 3.94 12.44
N GLU A 9 3.08 3.26 13.31
CA GLU A 9 3.61 2.12 14.08
C GLU A 9 4.04 0.97 13.15
N LEU A 10 3.16 0.55 12.23
CA LEU A 10 3.44 -0.49 11.24
C LEU A 10 4.59 -0.09 10.31
N LEU A 11 4.62 1.18 9.89
CA LEU A 11 5.69 1.72 9.07
C LEU A 11 7.06 1.51 9.72
N ASN A 12 7.19 1.91 10.99
CA ASN A 12 8.45 1.78 11.71
C ASN A 12 8.80 0.30 11.98
N ARG A 13 7.82 -0.51 12.36
CA ARG A 13 8.02 -1.93 12.65
C ARG A 13 8.44 -2.75 11.43
N GLN A 14 7.85 -2.46 10.26
CA GLN A 14 8.00 -3.30 9.07
C GLN A 14 8.98 -2.74 8.05
N HIS A 15 9.18 -1.42 7.99
CA HIS A 15 9.97 -0.75 6.94
C HIS A 15 11.25 -0.07 7.44
N ARG A 16 11.48 -0.01 8.76
CA ARG A 16 12.79 0.33 9.32
C ARG A 16 13.56 -0.91 9.76
N LYS A 17 14.89 -0.78 9.79
CA LYS A 17 15.83 -1.70 10.43
C LYS A 17 15.88 -1.39 11.92
N LYS A 18 16.39 -2.32 12.73
CA LYS A 18 16.61 -2.09 14.17
C LYS A 18 17.51 -0.87 14.46
N SER A 19 18.41 -0.54 13.53
CA SER A 19 19.26 0.66 13.60
C SER A 19 18.52 1.98 13.34
N GLY A 20 17.21 1.94 13.08
CA GLY A 20 16.41 3.13 12.70
C GLY A 20 16.46 3.45 11.20
N ASN A 21 17.42 2.93 10.45
CA ASN A 21 17.51 3.17 9.00
C ASN A 21 16.35 2.55 8.22
N TRP A 22 15.96 3.16 7.11
CA TRP A 22 15.00 2.56 6.20
C TRP A 22 15.56 1.26 5.60
N LYS A 23 14.69 0.28 5.37
CA LYS A 23 15.06 -0.91 4.60
C LYS A 23 15.23 -0.50 3.12
N SER A 24 16.07 -1.22 2.37
CA SER A 24 16.50 -0.85 1.01
C SER A 24 15.43 -1.00 -0.07
N GLY A 25 15.44 -0.20 -1.13
CA GLY A 25 14.44 -0.28 -2.21
C GLY A 25 13.01 0.05 -1.76
N ARG A 26 12.88 1.01 -0.82
CA ARG A 26 11.61 1.55 -0.33
C ARG A 26 11.42 2.97 -0.86
N LEU A 27 10.22 3.29 -1.29
CA LEU A 27 9.76 4.67 -1.46
C LEU A 27 8.54 4.86 -0.57
N ILE A 28 8.55 5.90 0.26
CA ILE A 28 7.56 6.13 1.32
C ILE A 28 6.91 7.48 1.09
N VAL A 29 5.58 7.46 1.00
CA VAL A 29 4.74 8.64 0.82
C VAL A 29 3.79 8.75 2.00
N GLU A 30 3.78 9.89 2.68
CA GLU A 30 2.69 10.25 3.59
C GLU A 30 1.53 10.78 2.74
N THR A 31 0.39 10.08 2.76
CA THR A 31 -0.80 10.40 1.93
C THR A 31 -1.73 11.40 2.62
N SER A 32 -1.74 11.38 3.95
CA SER A 32 -2.39 12.28 4.89
C SER A 32 -1.70 12.09 6.25
N PRO A 33 -1.88 12.99 7.25
CA PRO A 33 -1.14 12.91 8.50
C PRO A 33 -1.21 11.51 9.13
N ASN A 34 -0.05 10.90 9.36
CA ASN A 34 0.11 9.56 9.94
C ASN A 34 -0.42 8.38 9.09
N ASN A 35 -0.69 8.59 7.81
CA ASN A 35 -1.10 7.54 6.87
C ASN A 35 -0.12 7.46 5.69
N TYR A 36 0.38 6.26 5.42
CA TYR A 36 1.51 6.05 4.52
C TYR A 36 1.24 5.00 3.44
N GLN A 37 1.84 5.26 2.29
CA GLN A 37 1.99 4.31 1.20
C GLN A 37 3.47 3.95 1.04
N VAL A 38 3.76 2.67 0.89
CA VAL A 38 5.13 2.19 0.72
C VAL A 38 5.24 1.39 -0.57
N TRP A 39 6.02 1.91 -1.50
CA TRP A 39 6.47 1.18 -2.67
C TRP A 39 7.69 0.35 -2.33
N ILE A 40 7.66 -0.93 -2.70
CA ILE A 40 8.77 -1.87 -2.55
C ILE A 40 9.25 -2.27 -3.94
N HIS A 41 10.48 -1.89 -4.27
CA HIS A 41 11.17 -2.28 -5.49
C HIS A 41 11.89 -3.61 -5.25
N ALA A 42 11.27 -4.72 -5.66
CA ALA A 42 11.82 -6.06 -5.45
C ALA A 42 13.05 -6.32 -6.33
N SER A 43 14.02 -7.07 -5.81
CA SER A 43 15.21 -7.52 -6.56
C SER A 43 14.85 -8.50 -7.69
N ARG A 44 13.73 -9.21 -7.54
CA ARG A 44 13.20 -10.20 -8.49
C ARG A 44 11.76 -9.90 -8.87
N TYR A 45 11.30 -10.54 -9.94
CA TYR A 45 9.89 -10.56 -10.28
C TYR A 45 9.06 -11.24 -9.17
N LEU A 46 7.86 -10.70 -8.94
CA LEU A 46 6.84 -11.26 -8.06
C LEU A 46 5.57 -11.51 -8.87
N SER A 47 5.04 -12.73 -8.82
CA SER A 47 3.72 -13.03 -9.39
C SER A 47 2.61 -12.25 -8.66
N ILE A 48 1.42 -12.20 -9.24
CA ILE A 48 0.26 -11.58 -8.57
C ILE A 48 -0.05 -12.29 -7.24
N ASP A 49 0.01 -13.62 -7.20
CA ASP A 49 -0.26 -14.40 -5.99
C ASP A 49 0.79 -14.14 -4.89
N GLU A 50 2.07 -14.04 -5.27
CA GLU A 50 3.12 -13.66 -4.32
C GLU A 50 2.89 -12.25 -3.76
N LYS A 51 2.52 -11.29 -4.63
CA LYS A 51 2.19 -9.93 -4.18
C LYS A 51 1.00 -9.96 -3.21
N ILE A 52 -0.07 -10.69 -3.52
CA ILE A 52 -1.23 -10.83 -2.62
C ILE A 52 -0.80 -11.40 -1.26
N HIS A 53 0.01 -12.46 -1.25
CA HIS A 53 0.52 -13.06 -0.02
C HIS A 53 1.30 -12.05 0.82
N TRP A 54 2.26 -11.34 0.21
CA TRP A 54 3.10 -10.38 0.91
C TRP A 54 2.30 -9.16 1.38
N LEU A 55 1.36 -8.65 0.59
CA LEU A 55 0.51 -7.52 0.99
C LEU A 55 -0.36 -7.86 2.20
N LYS A 56 -0.93 -9.07 2.26
CA LYS A 56 -1.64 -9.56 3.44
C LYS A 56 -0.73 -9.61 4.66
N ARG A 57 0.48 -10.16 4.51
CA ARG A 57 1.46 -10.25 5.61
C ARG A 57 1.97 -8.88 6.08
N LEU A 58 2.02 -7.92 5.18
CA LEU A 58 2.38 -6.52 5.45
C LEU A 58 1.19 -5.68 5.94
N HIS A 59 0.01 -6.28 6.13
CA HIS A 59 -1.18 -5.58 6.62
C HIS A 59 -1.59 -4.38 5.73
N SER A 60 -1.37 -4.51 4.42
CA SER A 60 -1.87 -3.56 3.43
C SER A 60 -3.41 -3.56 3.42
N ASP A 61 -4.02 -2.46 3.00
CA ASP A 61 -5.47 -2.42 2.71
C ASP A 61 -5.90 -3.63 1.86
N PRO A 62 -6.82 -4.49 2.34
CA PRO A 62 -7.33 -5.63 1.58
C PRO A 62 -8.02 -5.25 0.27
N GLY A 63 -8.53 -4.01 0.15
CA GLY A 63 -9.11 -3.47 -1.07
C GLY A 63 -8.07 -3.05 -2.11
N ALA A 64 -6.80 -2.92 -1.74
CA ALA A 64 -5.72 -2.54 -2.64
C ALA A 64 -5.18 -3.77 -3.40
N THR A 65 -5.83 -4.09 -4.53
CA THR A 65 -5.34 -5.15 -5.44
C THR A 65 -3.93 -4.80 -5.98
N PRO A 66 -2.98 -5.76 -6.06
CA PRO A 66 -1.65 -5.48 -6.61
C PRO A 66 -1.62 -5.31 -8.14
N LYS A 67 -2.74 -5.56 -8.83
CA LYS A 67 -2.85 -5.40 -10.29
C LYS A 67 -3.12 -3.94 -10.62
N ASN A 68 -2.12 -3.26 -11.20
CA ASN A 68 -2.21 -1.88 -11.69
C ASN A 68 -2.68 -0.84 -10.64
N ARG A 69 -2.32 -1.03 -9.37
CA ARG A 69 -2.65 -0.06 -8.32
C ARG A 69 -1.84 1.23 -8.47
N TRP A 70 -2.54 2.33 -8.31
CA TRP A 70 -1.97 3.68 -8.28
C TRP A 70 -1.63 4.07 -6.84
N GLY A 71 -0.52 4.79 -6.68
CA GLY A 71 -0.17 5.44 -5.43
C GLY A 71 -0.39 6.95 -5.52
N ARG A 72 -0.25 7.63 -4.39
CA ARG A 72 -0.25 9.09 -4.30
C ARG A 72 1.04 9.66 -4.82
N CYS A 73 0.92 10.75 -5.57
CA CYS A 73 2.05 11.57 -5.98
C CYS A 73 2.33 12.62 -4.89
N PRO A 74 3.54 12.63 -4.29
CA PRO A 74 3.95 13.71 -3.39
C PRO A 74 3.85 15.09 -4.05
N GLY A 75 3.58 16.12 -3.25
CA GLY A 75 3.39 17.50 -3.74
C GLY A 75 1.96 17.83 -4.17
N PHE A 76 1.05 16.86 -4.20
CA PHE A 76 -0.37 17.08 -4.44
C PHE A 76 -1.18 16.91 -3.16
N ARG A 77 -2.27 17.68 -3.04
CA ARG A 77 -3.16 17.59 -1.86
C ARG A 77 -4.09 16.39 -1.98
N ASN A 78 -4.29 15.68 -0.87
CA ASN A 78 -5.26 14.59 -0.78
C ASN A 78 -6.66 15.16 -0.58
N ARG A 79 -7.45 15.16 -1.66
CA ARG A 79 -8.77 15.79 -1.73
C ARG A 79 -9.94 14.94 -1.21
N LYS A 80 -9.70 13.78 -0.59
CA LYS A 80 -10.80 13.00 0.00
C LYS A 80 -11.49 13.83 1.08
N LEU A 81 -12.83 13.85 1.09
CA LEU A 81 -13.61 14.72 2.01
C LEU A 81 -13.28 14.47 3.48
N LYS A 82 -12.97 13.22 3.85
CA LYS A 82 -12.56 12.87 5.24
C LYS A 82 -11.28 13.55 5.72
N HIS A 83 -10.50 14.14 4.81
CA HIS A 83 -9.28 14.87 5.12
C HIS A 83 -9.45 16.39 4.95
N LYS A 84 -10.65 16.88 4.66
CA LYS A 84 -10.92 18.32 4.59
C LYS A 84 -10.93 18.88 6.01
N ASP A 85 -10.14 19.93 6.26
CA ASP A 85 -10.15 20.63 7.55
C ASP A 85 -11.32 21.63 7.66
N ILE A 86 -11.48 22.24 8.84
CA ILE A 86 -12.54 23.23 9.12
C ILE A 86 -12.45 24.50 8.27
N ASN A 87 -11.27 24.82 7.74
CA ASN A 87 -11.01 25.95 6.86
C ASN A 87 -11.14 25.57 5.37
N GLY A 88 -11.52 24.32 5.09
CA GLY A 88 -11.65 23.76 3.75
C GLY A 88 -10.33 23.37 3.08
N GLY A 89 -9.22 23.38 3.82
CA GLY A 89 -7.93 22.90 3.37
C GLY A 89 -7.87 21.38 3.28
N TYR A 90 -6.89 20.89 2.51
CA TYR A 90 -6.59 19.46 2.36
C TYR A 90 -5.10 19.21 2.61
N PRO A 91 -4.72 18.09 3.24
CA PRO A 91 -3.33 17.82 3.55
C PRO A 91 -2.52 17.60 2.27
N LEU A 92 -1.28 18.11 2.28
CA LEU A 92 -0.32 17.86 1.23
C LEU A 92 0.28 16.46 1.40
N SER A 93 0.28 15.65 0.34
CA SER A 93 1.02 14.39 0.34
C SER A 93 2.52 14.66 0.26
N LYS A 94 3.31 13.97 1.09
CA LYS A 94 4.75 14.24 1.25
C LYS A 94 5.60 13.02 0.91
N LEU A 95 6.74 13.26 0.25
CA LEU A 95 7.78 12.26 0.11
C LEU A 95 8.55 12.18 1.42
N ILE A 96 8.53 11.02 2.07
CA ILE A 96 9.22 10.80 3.35
C ILE A 96 10.61 10.20 3.12
N TRP A 97 10.69 9.26 2.19
CA TRP A 97 11.94 8.59 1.85
C TRP A 97 11.88 8.02 0.44
N VAL A 98 13.04 7.97 -0.21
CA VAL A 98 13.24 7.21 -1.44
C VAL A 98 14.62 6.57 -1.44
N ASP A 99 14.63 5.27 -1.67
CA ASP A 99 15.81 4.54 -2.10
C ASP A 99 15.61 4.13 -3.55
N TRP A 100 16.28 4.86 -4.45
CA TRP A 100 16.21 4.65 -5.89
C TRP A 100 17.34 3.77 -6.43
N LYS A 101 18.33 3.43 -5.58
CA LYS A 101 19.52 2.67 -6.00
C LYS A 101 19.35 1.19 -5.70
N GLU A 102 19.01 0.88 -4.46
CA GLU A 102 18.96 -0.50 -4.00
C GLU A 102 17.60 -1.15 -4.26
N LYS A 103 17.57 -2.48 -4.20
CA LYS A 103 16.35 -3.27 -4.30
C LYS A 103 16.11 -4.06 -3.01
N ALA A 104 14.85 -4.36 -2.74
CA ALA A 104 14.44 -5.20 -1.63
C ALA A 104 14.58 -6.68 -2.01
N ASP A 105 15.34 -7.43 -1.23
CA ASP A 105 15.31 -8.88 -1.29
C ASP A 105 14.02 -9.41 -0.61
N ILE A 106 13.25 -10.18 -1.36
CA ILE A 106 11.94 -10.68 -0.94
C ILE A 106 11.96 -12.20 -1.04
N PRO A 107 11.81 -12.91 0.10
CA PRO A 107 11.88 -14.36 0.13
C PRO A 107 10.91 -15.02 -0.85
N TYR A 108 11.32 -16.15 -1.40
CA TYR A 108 10.41 -17.02 -2.13
C TYR A 108 9.38 -17.64 -1.18
N ILE A 109 8.17 -17.86 -1.68
CA ILE A 109 7.12 -18.55 -0.95
C ILE A 109 7.15 -20.00 -1.42
N SER A 110 7.70 -20.89 -0.59
CA SER A 110 7.59 -22.34 -0.80
C SER A 110 6.14 -22.76 -0.55
N SER A 111 5.45 -23.23 -1.59
CA SER A 111 4.02 -23.62 -1.62
C SER A 111 3.00 -22.47 -1.72
N LEU A 112 2.65 -22.10 -2.95
CA LEU A 112 1.31 -21.58 -3.27
C LEU A 112 0.36 -22.73 -3.69
N SER A 113 0.73 -24.00 -3.44
CA SER A 113 0.00 -25.19 -3.91
C SER A 113 -1.29 -25.51 -3.12
N GLN A 114 -1.55 -24.85 -2.00
CA GLN A 114 -2.89 -24.89 -1.42
C GLN A 114 -3.77 -23.90 -2.16
N ARG A 115 -4.42 -24.40 -3.21
CA ARG A 115 -5.72 -23.88 -3.64
C ARG A 115 -6.58 -23.81 -2.39
N ILE A 116 -6.66 -22.64 -1.78
CA ILE A 116 -7.67 -22.35 -0.77
C ILE A 116 -8.98 -22.66 -1.49
N SER A 117 -9.68 -23.70 -1.04
CA SER A 117 -11.09 -23.88 -1.36
C SER A 117 -11.77 -22.63 -0.83
N VAL A 118 -11.94 -21.63 -1.69
CA VAL A 118 -12.71 -20.44 -1.37
C VAL A 118 -14.12 -20.97 -1.19
N SER A 119 -14.49 -21.21 0.07
CA SER A 119 -15.90 -21.18 0.48
C SER A 119 -16.45 -19.93 -0.18
N LYS A 120 -17.31 -20.12 -1.20
CA LYS A 120 -18.00 -19.04 -1.88
C LYS A 120 -18.96 -18.41 -0.87
N LYS A 121 -18.42 -17.65 0.08
CA LYS A 121 -19.20 -16.59 0.72
C LYS A 121 -19.57 -15.65 -0.43
N SER A 122 -20.86 -15.39 -0.57
CA SER A 122 -21.37 -14.41 -1.53
C SER A 122 -20.77 -13.05 -1.16
N LEU A 123 -19.61 -12.75 -1.75
CA LEU A 123 -18.94 -11.46 -1.60
C LEU A 123 -19.74 -10.49 -2.46
N THR A 124 -20.65 -9.76 -1.82
CA THR A 124 -21.40 -8.69 -2.46
C THR A 124 -20.52 -7.45 -2.58
N ARG A 125 -20.77 -6.63 -3.60
CA ARG A 125 -20.06 -5.36 -3.84
C ARG A 125 -20.01 -4.47 -2.59
N SER A 126 -21.06 -4.49 -1.78
CA SER A 126 -21.17 -3.76 -0.51
C SER A 126 -20.04 -4.06 0.49
N VAL A 127 -19.42 -5.24 0.45
CA VAL A 127 -18.28 -5.60 1.32
C VAL A 127 -17.03 -4.77 1.01
N TYR A 128 -16.95 -4.23 -0.21
CA TYR A 128 -15.83 -3.40 -0.68
C TYR A 128 -16.22 -1.93 -0.88
N GLU A 129 -17.49 -1.56 -0.63
CA GLU A 129 -17.95 -0.19 -0.73
C GLU A 129 -17.46 0.61 0.48
N ARG A 130 -16.33 1.29 0.29
CA ARG A 130 -15.73 2.20 1.26
C ARG A 130 -16.09 3.67 0.95
N GLY A 131 -17.30 3.91 0.44
CA GLY A 131 -17.75 5.26 0.05
C GLY A 131 -16.79 5.96 -0.92
N ASN A 132 -16.18 7.07 -0.50
CA ASN A 132 -15.28 7.89 -1.33
C ASN A 132 -13.80 7.43 -1.32
N GLU A 133 -13.49 6.28 -0.72
CA GLU A 133 -12.10 5.83 -0.59
C GLU A 133 -11.44 5.46 -1.92
N SER A 134 -12.24 5.19 -2.96
CA SER A 134 -11.78 4.85 -4.32
C SER A 134 -12.03 5.94 -5.36
N SER A 135 -12.57 7.10 -4.99
CA SER A 135 -12.95 8.18 -5.94
C SER A 135 -11.77 8.79 -6.73
N THR A 136 -10.54 8.41 -6.41
CA THR A 136 -9.32 8.87 -7.10
C THR A 136 -8.61 7.77 -7.88
N ASP A 137 -9.12 6.55 -7.86
CA ASP A 137 -8.54 5.44 -8.60
C ASP A 137 -9.24 5.35 -9.96
N PHE A 138 -8.57 5.83 -11.00
CA PHE A 138 -9.01 5.69 -12.40
C PHE A 138 -8.91 4.23 -12.91
N ALA A 139 -9.03 3.23 -12.02
CA ALA A 139 -8.85 1.82 -12.35
C ALA A 139 -10.05 1.20 -13.10
N TYR A 140 -10.91 2.02 -13.69
CA TYR A 140 -12.07 1.58 -14.47
C TYR A 140 -11.87 1.92 -15.95
N THR A 141 -11.44 0.92 -16.71
CA THR A 141 -11.81 0.68 -18.11
C THR A 141 -12.01 -0.81 -18.28
#